data_AF-A0A6J0M689-F1
#
_entry.id   AF-A0A6J0M689-F1
#
_cell.length_a   1.000
_cell.length_b   1.000
_cell.length_c   1.000
_cell.angle_alpha   90.00
_cell.angle_beta   90.00
_cell.angle_gamma   90.00
#
_symmetry.space_group_name_H-M   'P 1'
#
loop_
_entity.id
_entity.type
_entity.pdbx_description
1 polymer ?
#
loop_
_entity_poly.entity_id
_entity_poly.type
_entity_poly.pdbx_seq_one_letter_code
_entity_poly.pdbx_strand_id
1 'polypeptide(L)'
;MKTVVYPLIHLRLMNGETARFWHDNWSPFGCLYDYLGASSSRLGIPLNATVASLFRNGSWRLPPARSEHQLNLLAYLTTIQLSEGQDTFSWELEGKAMMKFETGKIYHYLRGITKTKEWAPAVWSSRSIPRHSFHAWLVVLDRNPTQDRLIRWGLPVSHLCLLSNTAAETRSHLYMDCPFSYVLWSLVAAKCQLQALQSWTDLLNQMTTLSAPRSKKLLCLLAWKSVMYWLWRERNERLHAQIFRSVDSLLKTIDLQARNQIQSFREASPSLASQMIQLGFT
;
A
#
# COMPACT_ATOMS: atom_id res chain seq x y z
N MET A 1 15.68 -8.60 3.29
CA MET A 1 14.37 -9.31 3.40
C MET A 1 14.56 -10.72 3.95
N LYS A 2 15.48 -11.54 3.41
CA LYS A 2 15.79 -12.89 3.95
C LYS A 2 16.07 -12.89 5.46
N THR A 3 16.88 -11.95 5.96
CA THR A 3 17.21 -11.79 7.39
C THR A 3 16.01 -11.44 8.28
N VAL A 4 14.96 -10.84 7.74
CA VAL A 4 13.75 -10.44 8.49
C VAL A 4 12.74 -11.58 8.52
N VAL A 5 12.66 -12.36 7.43
CA VAL A 5 11.67 -13.45 7.28
C VAL A 5 12.18 -14.76 7.85
N TYR A 6 13.49 -15.02 7.77
CA TYR A 6 14.11 -16.26 8.23
C TYR A 6 13.76 -16.62 9.69
N PRO A 7 13.82 -15.67 10.66
CA PRO A 7 13.45 -15.97 12.05
C PRO A 7 11.96 -16.25 12.24
N LEU A 8 11.12 -15.94 11.26
CA LEU A 8 9.66 -16.16 11.34
C LEU A 8 9.26 -17.53 10.83
N ILE A 9 10.15 -18.24 10.13
CA ILE A 9 9.90 -19.56 9.56
C ILE A 9 10.63 -20.56 10.42
N HIS A 10 9.91 -21.51 11.02
CA HIS A 10 10.46 -22.62 11.77
C HIS A 10 10.08 -23.93 11.11
N LEU A 11 11.07 -24.78 10.87
CA LEU A 11 10.83 -26.14 10.40
C LEU A 11 10.60 -27.06 11.60
N ARG A 12 9.44 -27.70 11.64
CA ARG A 12 9.14 -28.77 12.58
C ARG A 12 9.68 -30.07 12.01
N LEU A 13 10.70 -30.58 12.66
CA LEU A 13 11.31 -31.87 12.32
C LEU A 13 10.38 -33.01 12.66
N MET A 14 10.20 -33.89 11.67
CA MET A 14 9.53 -35.18 11.83
C MET A 14 10.49 -36.27 11.33
N ASN A 15 10.47 -36.61 10.04
CA ASN A 15 11.40 -37.58 9.47
C ASN A 15 12.78 -36.98 9.15
N GLY A 16 12.92 -35.66 9.05
CA GLY A 16 14.16 -34.94 8.78
C GLY A 16 14.68 -35.08 7.35
N GLU A 17 13.90 -35.67 6.43
CA GLU A 17 14.34 -35.97 5.07
C GLU A 17 14.37 -34.74 4.17
N THR A 18 13.50 -33.76 4.45
CA THR A 18 13.43 -32.52 3.69
C THR A 18 14.10 -31.35 4.40
N ALA A 19 14.37 -31.51 5.70
CA ALA A 19 15.11 -30.57 6.53
C ALA A 19 16.59 -30.47 6.14
N ARG A 20 17.00 -29.34 5.55
CA ARG A 20 18.42 -29.03 5.29
C ARG A 20 19.12 -28.69 6.60
N PHE A 21 20.14 -29.47 6.94
CA PHE A 21 20.88 -29.33 8.20
C PHE A 21 21.42 -27.91 8.40
N TRP A 22 22.04 -27.33 7.38
CA TRP A 22 22.73 -26.04 7.51
C TRP A 22 21.84 -24.82 7.43
N HIS A 23 20.79 -24.88 6.61
CA HIS A 23 20.09 -23.69 6.15
C HIS A 23 18.69 -23.56 6.72
N ASP A 24 17.99 -24.66 7.00
CA ASP A 24 16.63 -24.57 7.50
C ASP A 24 16.63 -24.26 9.00
N ASN A 25 15.64 -23.47 9.44
CA ASN A 25 15.50 -23.05 10.83
C ASN A 25 14.75 -24.12 11.64
N TRP A 26 15.39 -25.26 11.86
CA TRP A 26 14.83 -26.39 12.60
C TRP A 26 15.33 -26.51 14.05
N SER A 27 16.31 -25.68 14.42
CA SER A 27 16.97 -25.71 15.73
C SER A 27 16.74 -24.40 16.48
N PRO A 28 16.87 -24.38 17.84
CA PRO A 28 16.77 -23.15 18.61
C PRO A 28 17.92 -22.16 18.32
N PHE A 29 18.96 -22.60 17.60
CA PHE A 29 20.13 -21.80 17.25
C PHE A 29 19.99 -21.07 15.91
N GLY A 30 18.84 -21.21 15.22
CA GLY A 30 18.61 -20.61 13.92
C GLY A 30 19.41 -21.29 12.81
N CYS A 31 20.04 -20.49 11.95
CA CYS A 31 20.83 -20.95 10.81
C CYS A 31 22.14 -21.58 11.29
N LEU A 32 22.22 -22.91 11.24
CA LEU A 32 23.43 -23.63 11.69
C LEU A 32 24.66 -23.31 10.84
N TYR A 33 24.48 -22.92 9.59
CA TYR A 33 25.58 -22.44 8.74
C TYR A 33 26.29 -21.24 9.38
N ASP A 34 25.50 -20.28 9.88
CA ASP A 34 26.03 -19.07 10.52
C ASP A 34 26.46 -19.35 11.96
N TYR A 35 25.65 -20.08 12.74
CA TYR A 35 25.90 -20.40 14.14
C TYR A 35 27.19 -21.22 14.36
N LEU A 36 27.48 -22.18 13.47
CA LEU A 36 28.68 -23.01 13.56
C LEU A 36 29.86 -22.46 12.76
N GLY A 37 29.71 -21.32 12.07
CA GLY A 37 30.74 -20.78 11.18
C GLY A 37 31.13 -21.75 10.08
N ALA A 38 30.14 -22.33 9.38
CA ALA A 38 30.37 -23.41 8.42
C ALA A 38 31.31 -23.03 7.26
N SER A 39 31.43 -21.74 6.94
CA SER A 39 32.39 -21.20 5.95
C SER A 39 33.86 -21.44 6.33
N SER A 40 34.18 -21.54 7.62
CA SER A 40 35.52 -21.82 8.14
C SER A 40 35.64 -23.18 8.83
N SER A 41 34.50 -23.84 9.11
CA SER A 41 34.47 -25.12 9.82
C SER A 41 34.89 -26.30 8.92
N ARG A 42 35.69 -27.23 9.48
CA ARG A 42 36.01 -28.53 8.87
C ARG A 42 35.11 -29.64 9.41
N LEU A 43 33.81 -29.38 9.52
CA LEU A 43 32.86 -30.34 10.10
C LEU A 43 32.63 -31.58 9.23
N GLY A 44 33.02 -31.56 7.95
CA GLY A 44 32.89 -32.71 7.06
C GLY A 44 31.43 -33.08 6.73
N ILE A 45 30.47 -32.24 7.10
CA ILE A 45 29.05 -32.40 6.77
C ILE A 45 28.79 -31.69 5.43
N PRO A 46 28.28 -32.40 4.41
CA PRO A 46 27.96 -31.79 3.12
C PRO A 46 26.99 -30.61 3.24
N LEU A 47 27.14 -29.57 2.42
CA LEU A 47 26.25 -28.39 2.45
C LEU A 47 24.79 -28.73 2.10
N ASN A 48 24.57 -29.81 1.35
CA ASN A 48 23.26 -30.32 1.00
C ASN A 48 22.75 -31.40 1.98
N ALA A 49 23.46 -31.68 3.08
CA ALA A 49 23.05 -32.70 4.04
C ALA A 49 21.67 -32.38 4.64
N THR A 50 20.86 -33.42 4.81
CA THR A 50 19.58 -33.35 5.52
C THR A 50 19.76 -33.81 6.96
N VAL A 51 18.85 -33.41 7.85
CA VAL A 51 18.90 -33.85 9.26
C VAL A 51 18.83 -35.37 9.36
N ALA A 52 17.95 -36.01 8.58
CA ALA A 52 17.85 -37.47 8.50
C ALA A 52 19.14 -38.14 8.03
N SER A 53 19.87 -37.54 7.08
CA SER A 53 21.10 -38.14 6.53
C SER A 53 22.19 -38.32 7.59
N LEU A 54 22.13 -37.51 8.66
CA LEU A 54 23.08 -37.53 9.78
C LEU A 54 22.63 -38.45 10.92
N PHE A 55 21.42 -39.01 10.87
CA PHE A 55 20.91 -39.95 11.87
C PHE A 55 20.82 -41.36 11.28
N ARG A 56 21.67 -42.29 11.74
CA ARG A 56 21.68 -43.69 11.26
C ARG A 56 21.74 -44.66 12.43
N ASN A 57 20.93 -45.72 12.36
CA ASN A 57 20.89 -46.80 13.35
C ASN A 57 20.75 -46.30 14.80
N GLY A 58 19.89 -45.29 15.02
CA GLY A 58 19.66 -44.71 16.35
C GLY A 58 20.79 -43.80 16.86
N SER A 59 21.75 -43.42 16.02
CA SER A 59 22.90 -42.60 16.40
C SER A 59 23.14 -41.43 15.44
N TRP A 60 23.50 -40.28 16.00
CA TRP A 60 23.91 -39.09 15.26
C TRP A 60 25.37 -39.22 14.80
N ARG A 61 25.62 -39.05 13.51
CA ARG A 61 26.96 -39.08 12.89
C ARG A 61 27.49 -37.67 12.67
N LEU A 62 27.99 -37.06 13.74
CA LEU A 62 28.69 -35.78 13.69
C LEU A 62 30.08 -35.91 14.32
N PRO A 63 31.06 -35.08 13.91
CA PRO A 63 32.35 -35.02 14.58
C PRO A 63 32.20 -34.64 16.06
N PRO A 64 33.12 -35.09 16.93
CA PRO A 64 33.13 -34.66 18.33
C PRO A 64 33.27 -33.14 18.42
N ALA A 65 32.60 -32.55 19.41
CA ALA A 65 32.61 -31.10 19.62
C ALA A 65 34.04 -30.59 19.87
N ARG A 66 34.41 -29.53 19.14
CA ARG A 66 35.65 -28.76 19.28
C ARG A 66 35.40 -27.30 19.63
N SER A 67 34.13 -26.94 19.88
CA SER A 67 33.68 -25.62 20.29
C SER A 67 32.41 -25.75 21.13
N GLU A 68 32.12 -24.71 21.91
CA GLU A 68 30.91 -24.64 22.73
C GLU A 68 29.63 -24.69 21.89
N HIS A 69 29.60 -24.01 20.73
CA HIS A 69 28.46 -24.06 19.80
C HIS A 69 28.20 -25.48 19.27
N GLN A 70 29.26 -26.25 18.98
CA GLN A 70 29.11 -27.66 18.59
C GLN A 70 28.62 -28.52 19.74
N LEU A 71 29.11 -28.27 20.97
CA LEU A 71 28.65 -29.00 22.15
C LEU A 71 27.14 -28.76 22.39
N ASN A 72 26.69 -27.51 22.30
CA ASN A 72 25.29 -27.14 22.45
C ASN A 72 24.40 -27.80 21.38
N LEU A 73 24.86 -27.84 20.13
CA LEU A 73 24.14 -28.53 19.07
C LEU A 73 24.07 -30.04 19.32
N LEU A 74 25.18 -30.69 19.68
CA LEU A 74 25.20 -32.12 19.98
C LEU A 74 24.28 -32.46 21.14
N ALA A 75 24.29 -31.67 22.22
CA ALA A 75 23.38 -31.82 23.35
C ALA A 75 21.92 -31.72 22.89
N TYR A 76 21.57 -30.71 22.08
CA TYR A 76 20.23 -30.57 21.52
C TYR A 76 19.82 -31.75 20.61
N LEU A 77 20.72 -32.23 19.75
CA LEU A 77 20.47 -33.39 18.88
C LEU A 77 20.10 -34.65 19.68
N THR A 78 20.68 -34.86 20.86
CA THR A 78 20.29 -36.00 21.72
C THR A 78 18.86 -35.94 22.22
N THR A 79 18.22 -34.77 22.19
CA THR A 79 16.81 -34.59 22.59
C THR A 79 15.82 -34.83 21.45
N ILE A 80 16.29 -34.90 20.21
CA ILE A 80 15.44 -35.07 19.03
C ILE A 80 15.13 -36.55 18.79
N GLN A 81 13.84 -36.84 18.60
CA GLN A 81 13.36 -38.14 18.14
C GLN A 81 12.72 -37.97 16.76
N LEU A 82 13.32 -38.58 15.74
CA LEU A 82 12.73 -38.59 14.39
C LEU A 82 11.55 -39.56 14.33
N SER A 83 10.51 -39.19 13.61
CA SER A 83 9.27 -39.97 13.43
C SER A 83 8.94 -40.14 11.95
N GLU A 84 7.98 -41.00 11.61
CA GLU A 84 7.63 -41.31 10.21
C GLU A 84 6.89 -40.18 9.47
N GLY A 85 6.50 -39.10 10.16
CA GLY A 85 5.79 -37.97 9.55
C GLY A 85 6.68 -37.13 8.63
N GLN A 86 6.09 -36.42 7.68
CA GLN A 86 6.83 -35.44 6.87
C GLN A 86 7.15 -34.18 7.67
N ASP A 87 8.34 -33.60 7.45
CA ASP A 87 8.70 -32.31 8.02
C ASP A 87 7.71 -31.22 7.55
N THR A 88 7.38 -30.29 8.45
CA THR A 88 6.42 -29.21 8.15
C THR A 88 6.95 -27.85 8.55
N PHE A 89 6.66 -26.82 7.75
CA PHE A 89 6.98 -25.44 8.11
C PHE A 89 5.86 -24.84 8.96
N SER A 90 6.25 -24.19 10.04
CA SER A 90 5.37 -23.36 10.86
C SER A 90 5.92 -21.94 10.90
N TRP A 91 5.02 -20.98 11.08
CA TRP A 91 5.35 -19.57 11.14
C TRP A 91 5.17 -19.07 12.55
N GLU A 92 6.15 -18.37 13.09
CA GLU A 92 6.04 -17.78 14.42
C GLU A 92 5.99 -16.26 14.30
N LEU A 93 4.86 -15.69 14.73
CA LEU A 93 4.69 -14.24 14.85
C LEU A 93 4.46 -13.91 16.31
N GLU A 94 5.30 -13.04 16.90
CA GLU A 94 5.14 -12.56 18.27
C GLU A 94 4.95 -13.68 19.32
N GLY A 95 5.71 -14.79 19.19
CA GLY A 95 5.63 -15.94 20.10
C GLY A 95 4.46 -16.90 19.84
N LYS A 96 3.69 -16.70 18.77
CA LYS A 96 2.55 -17.57 18.41
C LYS A 96 2.86 -18.36 17.14
N ALA A 97 2.98 -19.67 17.30
CA ALA A 97 3.15 -20.59 16.18
C ALA A 97 1.84 -20.76 15.40
N MET A 98 1.91 -20.59 14.08
CA MET A 98 0.82 -20.75 13.13
C MET A 98 1.21 -21.84 12.11
N MET A 99 0.31 -22.78 11.90
CA MET A 99 0.50 -23.88 10.94
C MET A 99 0.14 -23.49 9.50
N LYS A 100 -0.66 -22.44 9.33
CA LYS A 100 -1.08 -21.94 8.01
C LYS A 100 -0.43 -20.60 7.75
N PHE A 101 0.14 -20.47 6.55
CA PHE A 101 0.67 -19.20 6.07
C PHE A 101 -0.49 -18.26 5.74
N GLU A 102 -0.56 -17.15 6.46
CA GLU A 102 -1.52 -16.08 6.20
C GLU A 102 -0.78 -14.84 5.72
N THR A 103 -0.79 -14.61 4.40
CA THR A 103 -0.11 -13.48 3.75
C THR A 103 -0.48 -12.14 4.37
N GLY A 104 -1.75 -11.97 4.76
CA GLY A 104 -2.23 -10.74 5.40
C GLY A 104 -1.53 -10.45 6.73
N LYS A 105 -1.44 -11.44 7.62
CA LYS A 105 -0.79 -11.29 8.94
C LYS A 105 0.69 -10.96 8.79
N ILE A 106 1.39 -11.64 7.88
CA ILE A 106 2.82 -11.41 7.65
C ILE A 106 3.05 -10.04 7.02
N TYR A 107 2.22 -9.62 6.07
CA TYR A 107 2.28 -8.27 5.54
C TYR A 107 2.09 -7.23 6.63
N HIS A 108 1.10 -7.39 7.51
CA HIS A 108 0.87 -6.48 8.63
C HIS A 108 2.04 -6.44 9.62
N TYR A 109 2.63 -7.59 9.92
CA TYR A 109 3.83 -7.69 10.75
C TYR A 109 5.02 -6.97 10.10
N LEU A 110 5.33 -7.28 8.85
CA LEU A 110 6.47 -6.69 8.11
C LEU A 110 6.30 -5.19 7.87
N ARG A 111 5.07 -4.75 7.62
CA ARG A 111 4.74 -3.33 7.48
C ARG A 111 4.95 -2.56 8.80
N GLY A 112 4.82 -3.25 9.93
CA GLY A 112 4.80 -2.65 11.25
C GLY A 112 3.56 -1.78 11.49
N ILE A 113 3.49 -1.20 12.69
CA ILE A 113 2.42 -0.28 13.06
C ILE A 113 2.68 1.08 12.39
N THR A 114 2.04 1.32 11.25
CA THR A 114 2.03 2.65 10.63
C THR A 114 0.75 3.39 10.99
N LYS A 115 0.86 4.62 11.49
CA LYS A 115 -0.30 5.49 11.69
C LYS A 115 -1.04 5.68 10.36
N THR A 116 -2.35 5.40 10.37
CA THR A 116 -3.23 5.72 9.24
C THR A 116 -3.12 7.22 8.96
N LYS A 117 -2.84 7.57 7.70
CA LYS A 117 -2.74 8.98 7.30
C LYS A 117 -4.11 9.64 7.39
N GLU A 118 -4.16 10.85 7.93
CA GLU A 118 -5.40 11.61 8.15
C GLU A 118 -6.19 11.86 6.86
N TRP A 119 -5.49 12.03 5.73
CA TRP A 119 -6.11 12.20 4.41
C TRP A 119 -6.68 10.92 3.81
N ALA A 120 -6.32 9.74 4.33
CA ALA A 120 -6.66 8.45 3.70
C ALA A 120 -8.17 8.23 3.54
N PRO A 121 -9.04 8.56 4.53
CA PRO A 121 -10.49 8.39 4.37
C PRO A 121 -11.12 9.32 3.32
N ALA A 122 -10.53 10.50 3.07
CA ALA A 122 -11.00 11.42 2.05
C ALA A 122 -10.69 10.90 0.64
N VAL A 123 -9.46 10.41 0.45
CA VAL A 123 -9.01 9.81 -0.82
C VAL A 123 -9.70 8.47 -1.08
N TRP A 124 -9.63 7.55 -0.12
CA TRP A 124 -10.10 6.16 -0.23
C TRP A 124 -11.49 5.97 0.37
N SER A 125 -12.48 6.67 -0.19
CA SER A 125 -13.88 6.53 0.21
C SER A 125 -14.59 5.42 -0.57
N SER A 126 -15.54 4.73 0.06
CA SER A 126 -16.41 3.75 -0.62
C SER A 126 -17.18 4.38 -1.77
N ARG A 127 -17.56 3.57 -2.78
CA ARG A 127 -18.39 4.01 -3.92
C ARG A 127 -17.79 5.17 -4.73
N SER A 128 -16.48 5.37 -4.64
CA SER A 128 -15.74 6.32 -5.45
C SER A 128 -15.33 5.71 -6.79
N ILE A 129 -14.94 6.57 -7.73
CA ILE A 129 -14.38 6.16 -9.02
C ILE A 129 -12.88 5.86 -8.81
N PRO A 130 -12.40 4.61 -9.01
CA PRO A 130 -11.02 4.24 -8.66
C PRO A 130 -9.96 5.14 -9.31
N ARG A 131 -10.10 5.46 -10.61
CA ARG A 131 -9.18 6.37 -11.31
C ARG A 131 -9.13 7.77 -10.70
N HIS A 132 -10.24 8.29 -10.17
CA HIS A 132 -10.27 9.60 -9.53
C HIS A 132 -9.66 9.55 -8.13
N SER A 133 -9.90 8.47 -7.38
CA SER A 133 -9.28 8.27 -6.06
C SER A 133 -7.77 8.12 -6.18
N PHE A 134 -7.29 7.38 -7.18
CA PHE A 134 -5.85 7.29 -7.49
C PHE A 134 -5.27 8.65 -7.88
N HIS A 135 -5.97 9.43 -8.71
CA HIS A 135 -5.53 10.77 -9.07
C HIS A 135 -5.46 11.70 -7.85
N ALA A 136 -6.51 11.73 -7.03
CA ALA A 136 -6.55 12.54 -5.82
C ALA A 136 -5.45 12.16 -4.83
N TRP A 137 -5.09 10.88 -4.74
CA TRP A 137 -3.93 10.42 -3.97
C TRP A 137 -2.63 11.07 -4.46
N LEU A 138 -2.39 11.10 -5.78
CA LEU A 138 -1.21 11.77 -6.34
C LEU A 138 -1.21 13.27 -6.05
N VAL A 139 -2.36 13.94 -6.15
CA VAL A 139 -2.49 15.36 -5.82
C VAL A 139 -2.18 15.61 -4.34
N VAL A 140 -2.73 14.80 -3.44
CA VAL A 140 -2.46 14.91 -1.99
C VAL A 140 -0.98 14.73 -1.67
N LEU A 141 -0.30 13.81 -2.36
CA LEU A 141 1.13 13.60 -2.21
C LEU A 141 2.01 14.60 -2.97
N ASP A 142 1.42 15.55 -3.69
CA ASP A 142 2.11 16.50 -4.56
C ASP A 142 3.01 15.81 -5.60
N ARG A 143 2.50 14.74 -6.24
CA ARG A 143 3.28 13.89 -7.16
C ARG A 143 2.90 14.01 -8.63
N ASN A 144 2.01 14.94 -8.97
CA ASN A 144 1.63 15.20 -10.36
C ASN A 144 2.76 15.91 -11.11
N PRO A 145 3.00 15.63 -12.40
CA PRO A 145 4.03 16.32 -13.20
C PRO A 145 3.58 17.73 -13.64
N THR A 146 3.42 18.65 -12.67
CA THR A 146 3.19 20.08 -12.88
C THR A 146 4.42 20.76 -13.50
N GLN A 147 4.26 21.94 -14.13
CA GLN A 147 5.40 22.61 -14.80
C GLN A 147 6.58 22.85 -13.85
N ASP A 148 6.34 23.26 -12.60
CA ASP A 148 7.41 23.46 -11.61
C ASP A 148 8.24 22.18 -11.35
N ARG A 149 7.62 21.00 -11.42
CA ARG A 149 8.29 19.71 -11.27
C ARG A 149 9.02 19.30 -12.53
N LEU A 150 8.42 19.50 -13.69
CA LEU A 150 9.05 19.23 -14.98
C LEU A 150 10.33 20.07 -15.16
N ILE A 151 10.28 21.36 -14.79
CA ILE A 151 11.46 22.24 -14.78
C ILE A 151 12.53 21.71 -13.82
N ARG A 152 12.15 21.29 -12.61
CA ARG A 152 13.09 20.67 -11.65
C ARG A 152 13.71 19.37 -12.17
N TRP A 153 13.04 18.65 -13.06
CA TRP A 153 13.60 17.48 -13.76
C TRP A 153 14.49 17.84 -14.95
N GLY A 154 14.69 19.14 -15.23
CA GLY A 154 15.53 19.62 -16.33
C GLY A 154 14.82 19.66 -17.68
N LEU A 155 13.49 19.56 -17.72
CA LEU A 155 12.74 19.63 -18.98
C LEU A 155 12.53 21.10 -19.39
N PRO A 156 12.74 21.44 -20.68
CA PRO A 156 12.62 22.80 -21.19
C PRO A 156 11.15 23.16 -21.46
N VAL A 157 10.37 23.33 -20.39
CA VAL A 157 8.95 23.69 -20.45
C VAL A 157 8.69 25.10 -19.90
N SER A 158 7.63 25.74 -20.38
CA SER A 158 7.18 27.01 -19.80
C SER A 158 6.73 26.82 -18.36
N HIS A 159 7.05 27.78 -17.49
CA HIS A 159 6.61 27.76 -16.09
C HIS A 159 5.12 28.09 -15.95
N LEU A 160 4.49 28.70 -16.97
CA LEU A 160 3.11 29.18 -16.89
C LEU A 160 2.09 28.05 -16.81
N CYS A 161 1.05 28.28 -16.00
CA CYS A 161 -0.11 27.40 -15.87
C CYS A 161 -0.87 27.29 -17.18
N LEU A 162 -1.10 26.06 -17.65
CA LEU A 162 -1.79 25.80 -18.92
C LEU A 162 -3.31 26.08 -18.86
N LEU A 163 -3.86 26.26 -17.65
CA LEU A 163 -5.28 26.57 -17.48
C LEU A 163 -5.56 28.09 -17.54
N SER A 164 -4.72 28.91 -16.92
CA SER A 164 -4.92 30.37 -16.83
C SER A 164 -3.91 31.21 -17.59
N ASN A 165 -2.73 30.67 -17.90
CA ASN A 165 -1.59 31.37 -18.49
C ASN A 165 -1.15 32.65 -17.75
N THR A 166 -1.42 32.73 -16.44
CA THR A 166 -1.23 33.95 -15.64
C THR A 166 -0.14 33.86 -14.56
N ALA A 167 0.17 32.66 -14.09
CA ALA A 167 1.13 32.43 -13.01
C ALA A 167 1.81 31.07 -13.17
N ALA A 168 2.85 30.81 -12.37
CA ALA A 168 3.59 29.55 -12.41
C ALA A 168 2.72 28.34 -12.00
N GLU A 169 2.80 27.24 -12.75
CA GLU A 169 2.06 26.01 -12.45
C GLU A 169 2.71 25.24 -11.30
N THR A 170 2.15 25.41 -10.09
CA THR A 170 2.36 24.53 -8.94
C THR A 170 1.09 23.71 -8.68
N ARG A 171 1.13 22.70 -7.80
CA ARG A 171 -0.10 21.99 -7.38
C ARG A 171 -1.13 22.94 -6.78
N SER A 172 -0.72 23.80 -5.84
CA SER A 172 -1.64 24.73 -5.17
C SER A 172 -2.29 25.66 -6.18
N HIS A 173 -1.49 26.23 -7.10
CA HIS A 173 -2.02 27.07 -8.17
C HIS A 173 -2.96 26.28 -9.07
N LEU A 174 -2.53 25.13 -9.59
CA LEU A 174 -3.31 24.35 -10.54
C LEU A 174 -4.70 23.97 -10.02
N TYR A 175 -4.82 23.63 -8.73
CA TYR A 175 -6.07 23.14 -8.16
C TYR A 175 -6.87 24.16 -7.34
N MET A 176 -6.24 25.21 -6.81
CA MET A 176 -6.90 26.21 -5.94
C MET A 176 -6.77 27.65 -6.43
N ASP A 177 -5.54 28.13 -6.67
CA ASP A 177 -5.31 29.56 -6.91
C ASP A 177 -5.60 29.97 -8.37
N CYS A 178 -5.57 29.01 -9.29
CA CYS A 178 -5.85 29.23 -10.70
C CYS A 178 -7.31 29.70 -10.88
N PRO A 179 -7.55 30.87 -11.51
CA PRO A 179 -8.91 31.40 -11.69
C PRO A 179 -9.87 30.42 -12.36
N PHE A 180 -9.39 29.68 -13.37
CA PHE A 180 -10.19 28.65 -14.05
C PHE A 180 -10.62 27.53 -13.09
N SER A 181 -9.68 27.05 -12.28
CA SER A 181 -9.91 25.97 -11.31
C SER A 181 -10.80 26.42 -10.15
N TYR A 182 -10.58 27.64 -9.65
CA TYR A 182 -11.36 28.22 -8.57
C TYR A 182 -12.83 28.40 -8.95
N VAL A 183 -13.11 28.91 -10.16
CA VAL A 183 -14.49 29.05 -10.65
C VAL A 183 -15.16 27.69 -10.81
N LEU A 184 -14.46 26.68 -11.36
CA LEU A 184 -15.02 25.34 -11.45
C LEU A 184 -15.30 24.73 -10.07
N TRP A 185 -14.36 24.86 -9.14
CA TRP A 185 -14.52 24.33 -7.78
C TRP A 185 -15.63 25.05 -7.02
N SER A 186 -15.77 26.37 -7.14
CA SER A 186 -16.80 27.13 -6.43
C SER A 186 -18.21 26.71 -6.86
N LEU A 187 -18.43 26.47 -8.15
CA LEU A 187 -19.70 25.96 -8.68
C LEU A 187 -20.03 24.56 -8.15
N VAL A 188 -19.04 23.67 -8.08
CA VAL A 188 -19.23 22.31 -7.56
C VAL A 188 -19.40 22.31 -6.03
N ALA A 189 -18.63 23.13 -5.32
CA ALA A 189 -18.70 23.28 -3.87
C ALA A 189 -20.07 23.82 -3.44
N ALA A 190 -20.62 24.80 -4.17
CA ALA A 190 -21.96 25.32 -3.93
C ALA A 190 -23.03 24.21 -3.99
N LYS A 191 -22.98 23.34 -5.02
CA LYS A 191 -23.89 22.17 -5.13
C LYS A 191 -23.75 21.18 -3.99
N CYS A 192 -22.55 21.08 -3.41
CA CYS A 192 -22.28 20.21 -2.26
C CYS A 192 -22.52 20.91 -0.90
N GLN A 193 -22.94 22.18 -0.90
CA GLN A 193 -23.04 23.03 0.29
C GLN A 193 -21.71 23.07 1.07
N LEU A 194 -20.61 23.27 0.34
CA LEU A 194 -19.26 23.42 0.87
C LEU A 194 -18.77 24.85 0.65
N GLN A 195 -17.86 25.29 1.51
CA GLN A 195 -17.12 26.54 1.30
C GLN A 195 -16.03 26.33 0.24
N ALA A 196 -15.97 27.22 -0.75
CA ALA A 196 -14.90 27.25 -1.74
C ALA A 196 -13.64 27.90 -1.12
N LEU A 197 -12.72 27.07 -0.64
CA LEU A 197 -11.45 27.50 -0.04
C LEU A 197 -10.36 27.65 -1.11
N GLN A 198 -9.52 28.69 -1.01
CA GLN A 198 -8.38 28.92 -1.93
C GLN A 198 -7.07 28.31 -1.43
N SER A 199 -7.01 27.83 -0.18
CA SER A 199 -5.84 27.14 0.36
C SER A 199 -5.97 25.64 0.17
N TRP A 200 -4.94 25.02 -0.42
CA TRP A 200 -4.88 23.56 -0.56
C TRP A 200 -5.01 22.84 0.79
N THR A 201 -4.32 23.35 1.81
CA THR A 201 -4.31 22.76 3.15
C THR A 201 -5.71 22.82 3.78
N ASP A 202 -6.38 23.97 3.65
CA ASP A 202 -7.71 24.14 4.24
C ASP A 202 -8.75 23.31 3.49
N LEU A 203 -8.66 23.19 2.16
CA LEU A 203 -9.52 22.29 1.41
C LEU A 203 -9.32 20.84 1.84
N LEU A 204 -8.08 20.37 1.94
CA LEU A 204 -7.80 19.00 2.34
C LEU A 204 -8.34 18.74 3.75
N ASN A 205 -8.10 19.68 4.67
CA ASN A 205 -8.66 19.62 6.02
C ASN A 205 -10.18 19.52 5.98
N GLN A 206 -10.87 20.41 5.26
CA GLN A 206 -12.33 20.38 5.09
C GLN A 206 -12.82 19.01 4.60
N MET A 207 -12.14 18.38 3.63
CA MET A 207 -12.52 17.06 3.10
C MET A 207 -12.29 15.92 4.10
N THR A 208 -11.25 16.01 4.93
CA THR A 208 -10.95 15.00 5.96
C THR A 208 -11.87 15.09 7.18
N THR A 209 -12.25 16.30 7.57
CA THR A 209 -13.04 16.56 8.78
C THR A 209 -14.53 16.74 8.51
N LEU A 210 -15.01 16.39 7.32
CA LEU A 210 -16.44 16.43 6.96
C LEU A 210 -17.30 15.72 8.02
N SER A 211 -17.96 16.53 8.84
CA SER A 211 -18.99 16.13 9.79
C SER A 211 -20.35 16.28 9.12
N ALA A 212 -20.77 15.23 8.43
CA ALA A 212 -22.01 15.21 7.67
C ALA A 212 -22.57 13.78 7.59
N PRO A 213 -23.88 13.62 7.30
CA PRO A 213 -24.45 12.31 7.01
C PRO A 213 -23.68 11.60 5.89
N ARG A 214 -23.66 10.27 5.95
CA ARG A 214 -22.88 9.42 5.03
C ARG A 214 -23.11 9.76 3.55
N SER A 215 -24.35 10.04 3.16
CA SER A 215 -24.73 10.44 1.79
C SER A 215 -24.04 11.74 1.37
N LYS A 216 -24.18 12.81 2.17
CA LYS A 216 -23.52 14.10 1.91
C LYS A 216 -22.00 13.97 1.88
N LYS A 217 -21.41 13.24 2.83
CA LYS A 217 -19.94 13.02 2.87
C LYS A 217 -19.44 12.31 1.62
N LEU A 218 -20.10 11.23 1.18
CA LEU A 218 -19.72 10.52 -0.04
C LEU A 218 -19.89 11.37 -1.30
N LEU A 219 -20.94 12.18 -1.37
CA LEU A 219 -21.18 13.09 -2.50
C LEU A 219 -20.08 14.14 -2.59
N CYS A 220 -19.75 14.80 -1.48
CA CYS A 220 -18.69 15.82 -1.40
C CYS A 220 -17.33 15.24 -1.83
N LEU A 221 -16.95 14.06 -1.31
CA LEU A 221 -15.70 13.41 -1.67
C LEU A 221 -15.68 12.96 -3.13
N LEU A 222 -16.80 12.48 -3.67
CA LEU A 222 -16.93 12.13 -5.09
C LEU A 222 -16.75 13.36 -5.99
N ALA A 223 -17.41 14.46 -5.64
CA ALA A 223 -17.34 15.73 -6.37
C ALA A 223 -15.93 16.32 -6.34
N TRP A 224 -15.33 16.43 -5.15
CA TRP A 224 -13.95 16.89 -4.97
C TRP A 224 -12.95 16.10 -5.83
N LYS A 225 -12.97 14.77 -5.73
CA LYS A 225 -12.07 13.91 -6.52
C LYS A 225 -12.29 14.05 -8.02
N SER A 226 -13.54 14.25 -8.44
CA SER A 226 -13.89 14.44 -9.85
C SER A 226 -13.36 15.77 -10.38
N VAL A 227 -13.46 16.85 -9.62
CA VAL A 227 -12.86 18.14 -9.98
C VAL A 227 -11.35 18.02 -10.13
N MET A 228 -10.65 17.42 -9.16
CA MET A 228 -9.20 17.22 -9.24
C MET A 228 -8.79 16.42 -10.49
N TYR A 229 -9.54 15.37 -10.80
CA TYR A 229 -9.28 14.55 -11.99
C TYR A 229 -9.52 15.33 -13.30
N TRP A 230 -10.64 16.03 -13.42
CA TRP A 230 -10.99 16.73 -14.66
C TRP A 230 -10.16 17.98 -14.91
N LEU A 231 -9.74 18.69 -13.87
CA LEU A 231 -8.77 19.79 -14.01
C LEU A 231 -7.44 19.28 -14.56
N TRP A 232 -6.94 18.15 -14.05
CA TRP A 232 -5.73 17.54 -14.56
C TRP A 232 -5.88 17.09 -16.01
N ARG A 233 -7.02 16.45 -16.33
CA ARG A 233 -7.31 16.01 -17.69
C ARG A 233 -7.38 17.20 -18.63
N GLU A 234 -8.11 18.25 -18.28
CA GLU A 234 -8.21 19.48 -19.06
C GLU A 234 -6.84 20.10 -19.32
N ARG A 235 -6.01 20.22 -18.27
CA ARG A 235 -4.63 20.71 -18.38
C ARG A 235 -3.83 19.89 -19.40
N ASN A 236 -3.94 18.57 -19.37
CA ASN A 236 -3.22 17.68 -20.29
C ASN A 236 -3.78 17.71 -21.72
N GLU A 237 -5.09 17.83 -21.89
CA GLU A 237 -5.72 17.98 -23.22
C GLU A 237 -5.28 19.29 -23.88
N ARG A 238 -5.17 20.38 -23.11
CA ARG A 238 -4.61 21.65 -23.61
C ARG A 238 -3.15 21.51 -24.02
N LEU A 239 -2.34 20.75 -23.27
CA LEU A 239 -0.94 20.52 -23.60
C LEU A 239 -0.75 19.67 -24.86
N HIS A 240 -1.42 18.52 -24.92
CA HIS A 240 -1.14 17.48 -25.91
C HIS A 240 -2.03 17.54 -27.16
N ALA A 241 -3.25 18.06 -27.03
CA ALA A 241 -4.25 18.07 -28.10
C ALA A 241 -4.72 19.49 -28.47
N GLN A 242 -4.30 20.53 -27.75
CA GLN A 242 -4.78 21.91 -27.93
C GLN A 242 -6.31 22.00 -27.89
N ILE A 243 -6.94 21.16 -27.08
CA ILE A 243 -8.39 21.17 -26.86
C ILE A 243 -8.68 21.97 -25.59
N PHE A 244 -9.52 22.99 -25.73
CA PHE A 244 -9.88 23.90 -24.64
C PHE A 244 -11.37 23.81 -24.37
N ARG A 245 -11.75 23.37 -23.16
CA ARG A 245 -13.15 23.34 -22.72
C ARG A 245 -13.43 24.46 -21.72
N SER A 246 -14.63 24.99 -21.80
CA SER A 246 -15.13 25.97 -20.83
C SER A 246 -15.40 25.32 -19.47
N VAL A 247 -15.47 26.16 -18.44
CA VAL A 247 -15.87 25.74 -17.09
C VAL A 247 -17.24 25.06 -17.12
N ASP A 248 -18.21 25.61 -17.86
CA ASP A 248 -19.55 25.02 -17.98
C ASP A 248 -19.56 23.63 -18.60
N SER A 249 -18.70 23.40 -19.61
CA SER A 249 -18.56 22.08 -20.23
C SER A 249 -18.00 21.05 -19.24
N LEU A 250 -16.98 21.44 -18.47
CA LEU A 250 -16.42 20.59 -17.42
C LEU A 250 -17.42 20.34 -16.29
N LEU A 251 -18.16 21.35 -15.86
CA LEU A 251 -19.19 21.23 -14.84
C LEU A 251 -20.26 20.21 -15.25
N LYS A 252 -20.79 20.31 -16.48
CA LYS A 252 -21.75 19.33 -17.03
C LYS A 252 -21.17 17.91 -17.06
N THR A 253 -19.89 17.78 -17.41
CA THR A 253 -19.20 16.48 -17.44
C THR A 253 -19.06 15.88 -16.05
N ILE A 254 -18.65 16.69 -15.06
CA ILE A 254 -18.52 16.28 -13.65
C ILE A 254 -19.88 15.87 -13.08
N ASP A 255 -20.91 16.68 -13.32
CA ASP A 255 -22.28 16.41 -12.91
C ASP A 255 -22.78 15.06 -13.44
N LEU A 256 -22.66 14.85 -14.76
CA LEU A 256 -23.09 13.60 -15.41
C LEU A 256 -22.33 12.40 -14.85
N GLN A 257 -21.01 12.54 -14.67
CA GLN A 257 -20.21 11.44 -14.14
C GLN A 257 -20.55 11.11 -12.69
N ALA A 258 -20.82 12.11 -11.86
CA ALA A 258 -21.26 11.89 -10.48
C ALA A 258 -22.64 11.22 -10.44
N ARG A 259 -23.60 11.63 -11.28
CA ARG A 259 -24.91 10.95 -11.42
C ARG A 259 -24.74 9.49 -11.86
N ASN A 260 -23.93 9.23 -12.88
CA ASN A 260 -23.66 7.88 -13.36
C ASN A 260 -23.01 7.00 -12.29
N GLN A 261 -22.06 7.56 -11.53
CA GLN A 261 -21.44 6.84 -10.43
C GLN A 261 -22.46 6.51 -9.33
N ILE A 262 -23.35 7.44 -8.98
CA ILE A 262 -24.40 7.19 -7.99
C ILE A 262 -25.37 6.11 -8.47
N GLN A 263 -25.75 6.15 -9.75
CA GLN A 263 -26.63 5.17 -10.36
C GLN A 263 -26.00 3.77 -10.38
N SER A 264 -24.67 3.66 -10.58
CA SER A 264 -23.96 2.38 -10.68
C SER A 264 -24.10 1.47 -9.44
N PHE A 265 -24.37 2.05 -8.26
CA PHE A 265 -24.54 1.29 -7.03
C PHE A 265 -25.95 1.37 -6.45
N ARG A 266 -26.90 1.93 -7.21
CA ARG A 266 -28.27 2.17 -6.76
C ARG A 266 -28.99 0.88 -6.37
N GLU A 267 -28.83 -0.19 -7.16
CA GLU A 267 -29.45 -1.49 -6.85
C GLU A 267 -28.96 -2.05 -5.52
N ALA A 268 -27.65 -1.98 -5.28
CA ALA A 268 -27.05 -2.44 -4.03
C ALA A 268 -27.40 -1.54 -2.82
N SER A 269 -27.72 -0.25 -3.03
CA SER A 269 -28.04 0.70 -1.95
C SER A 269 -28.97 1.83 -2.39
N PRO A 270 -30.28 1.55 -2.52
CA PRO A 270 -31.24 2.49 -3.11
C PRO A 270 -31.43 3.77 -2.28
N SER A 271 -31.54 3.65 -0.96
CA SER A 271 -31.75 4.79 -0.05
C SER A 271 -30.57 5.78 -0.10
N LEU A 272 -29.34 5.26 -0.05
CA LEU A 272 -28.12 6.06 -0.14
C LEU A 272 -28.03 6.80 -1.48
N ALA A 273 -28.29 6.09 -2.59
CA ALA A 273 -28.25 6.70 -3.92
C ALA A 273 -29.29 7.80 -4.08
N SER A 274 -30.53 7.57 -3.64
CA SER A 274 -31.61 8.57 -3.68
C SER A 274 -31.26 9.82 -2.86
N GLN A 275 -30.74 9.67 -1.64
CA GLN A 275 -30.30 10.80 -0.82
C GLN A 275 -29.17 11.60 -1.48
N MET A 276 -28.19 10.92 -2.10
CA MET A 276 -27.09 11.59 -2.81
C MET A 276 -27.59 12.37 -4.03
N ILE A 277 -28.56 11.82 -4.78
CA ILE A 277 -29.16 12.53 -5.91
C ILE A 277 -29.93 13.76 -5.44
N GLN A 278 -30.76 13.63 -4.41
CA GLN A 278 -31.53 14.75 -3.85
C GLN A 278 -30.64 15.88 -3.32
N LEU A 279 -29.46 15.56 -2.78
CA LEU A 279 -28.55 16.57 -2.22
C LEU A 279 -27.77 17.35 -3.27
N GLY A 280 -27.36 16.72 -4.38
CA GLY A 280 -26.39 17.31 -5.31
C GLY A 280 -26.96 17.82 -6.63
N PHE A 281 -28.22 17.53 -6.93
CA PHE A 281 -28.72 17.54 -8.31
C PHE A 281 -30.17 18.02 -8.48
N THR A 282 -30.76 18.60 -7.43
CA THR A 282 -32.04 19.33 -7.44
C THR A 282 -31.78 20.80 -7.75
#